data_AF-A0A953YXA0-F1
#
_entry.id   AF-A0A953YXA0-F1
#
_cell.length_a   1.000
_cell.length_b   1.000
_cell.length_c   1.000
_cell.angle_alpha   90.00
_cell.angle_beta   90.00
_cell.angle_gamma   90.00
#
_symmetry.space_group_name_H-M   'P 1'
#
loop_
_entity.id
_entity.type
_entity.pdbx_description
1 polymer ?
#
loop_
_entity_poly.entity_id
_entity_poly.type
_entity_poly.pdbx_seq_one_letter_code
_entity_poly.pdbx_strand_id
1 'polypeptide(L)'
;MRVCLILLAAVLACACDAETFYVDPANGKASNNGSKNTPWNTLEDVVNSGLLRNVKGGDTILLRSGYHGRVVISGDNEEVITIANDDGHKPKLSYFEITSGKKWHIKGLTISASFGEPYKGDMLKFADGGDSGEITVEDCFVYSTLDTSSWTAEQWMKANSGITMGRHGKGHVLRNNYVMNTRFGIALCAEESLCEGNVVSHFSGDGIRVTRDGLTVQHNVIRNIYVSAKDGDDNHDDAIQCFLFNKGTGTVRNVTIRENLVIMREDENQKWPANMQAIGFFDGPLISFLVEGNVINTSHWHGVSLYDAQDCKILNNVAYTQWTEEKLRPWVQLGSKGKGEITGNQVNGNYAYSFDLKNDKGVIAEDNAKPTEDIYTKRKAELLELIEEKYGKLHPSAGFKRVGLEKPRWVRGTVVDGAIDVVEQYLNQDKLIVLYVFTIDDNERRDIAACQDFECEILSDEEVGKLLDECVTVGVALDDDMPRDVRKRYAIGSKVPEIVILNPDGSEAWSGKPSSAKALIKKLEDAAEDLNGKDD
;
A
#
# COMPACT_ATOMS: atom_id res chain seq x y z
N MET A 1 5.20 -23.70 74.74
CA MET A 1 5.20 -22.55 73.82
C MET A 1 6.55 -22.49 73.10
N ARG A 2 6.62 -22.97 71.86
CA ARG A 2 7.75 -22.70 70.95
C ARG A 2 7.17 -21.94 69.77
N VAL A 3 7.61 -20.69 69.63
CA VAL A 3 7.15 -19.74 68.61
C VAL A 3 7.89 -20.04 67.31
N CYS A 4 7.11 -20.15 66.23
CA CYS A 4 7.56 -20.19 64.84
C CYS A 4 8.31 -18.91 64.45
N LEU A 5 9.37 -19.04 63.66
CA LEU A 5 9.73 -18.01 62.68
C LEU A 5 9.92 -18.71 61.33
N ILE A 6 8.96 -18.49 60.43
CA ILE A 6 9.09 -18.76 59.00
C ILE A 6 9.51 -17.44 58.36
N LEU A 7 10.70 -17.41 57.75
CA LEU A 7 11.13 -16.30 56.90
C LEU A 7 10.38 -16.41 55.56
N LEU A 8 9.57 -15.41 55.24
CA LEU A 8 8.96 -15.23 53.93
C LEU A 8 9.88 -14.29 53.13
N ALA A 9 10.60 -14.81 52.14
CA ALA A 9 11.33 -13.99 51.17
C ALA A 9 10.35 -13.54 50.08
N ALA A 10 10.00 -12.26 50.08
CA ALA A 10 9.22 -11.65 49.01
C ALA A 10 10.15 -11.39 47.81
N VAL A 11 10.00 -12.16 46.74
CA VAL A 11 10.57 -11.83 45.42
C VAL A 11 9.66 -10.79 44.78
N LEU A 12 10.05 -9.52 44.85
CA LEU A 12 9.50 -8.45 44.04
C LEU A 12 9.99 -8.68 42.60
N ALA A 13 9.14 -9.24 41.76
CA ALA A 13 9.33 -9.15 40.31
C ALA A 13 9.07 -7.68 39.92
N CYS A 14 10.13 -6.94 39.60
CA CYS A 14 9.99 -5.67 38.89
C CYS A 14 9.38 -6.01 37.51
N ALA A 15 8.11 -5.70 37.32
CA ALA A 15 7.59 -5.49 35.97
C ALA A 15 8.42 -4.34 35.39
N CYS A 16 9.26 -4.64 34.40
CA CYS A 16 10.00 -3.62 33.70
C CYS A 16 9.00 -2.97 32.74
N ASP A 17 8.56 -1.75 33.01
CA ASP A 17 7.65 -1.02 32.13
C ASP A 17 8.28 -0.92 30.72
N ALA A 18 7.43 -1.06 29.70
CA ALA A 18 7.78 -0.82 28.31
C ALA A 18 8.21 0.64 28.13
N GLU A 19 9.39 0.86 27.56
CA GLU A 19 9.95 2.19 27.34
C GLU A 19 9.70 2.67 25.91
N THR A 20 9.64 3.98 25.72
CA THR A 20 9.52 4.61 24.40
C THR A 20 10.75 5.44 24.11
N PHE A 21 11.46 5.08 23.04
CA PHE A 21 12.61 5.79 22.51
C PHE A 21 12.22 6.62 21.30
N TYR A 22 12.91 7.75 21.10
CA TYR A 22 12.69 8.70 20.01
C TYR A 22 13.95 8.81 19.18
N VAL A 23 13.76 8.80 17.86
CA VAL A 23 14.83 8.91 16.85
C VAL A 23 14.47 10.07 15.93
N ASP A 24 15.32 11.08 15.88
CA ASP A 24 15.07 12.37 15.21
C ASP A 24 16.32 12.78 14.42
N PRO A 25 16.33 12.65 13.08
CA PRO A 25 17.48 13.03 12.24
C PRO A 25 17.84 14.52 12.29
N ALA A 26 16.92 15.39 12.72
CA ALA A 26 17.16 16.83 12.78
C ALA A 26 17.82 17.25 14.10
N ASN A 27 17.39 16.66 15.23
CA ASN A 27 17.78 17.10 16.57
C ASN A 27 18.57 16.05 17.37
N GLY A 28 18.63 14.82 16.88
CA GLY A 28 19.16 13.69 17.61
C GLY A 28 20.67 13.53 17.55
N LYS A 29 21.22 12.80 18.53
CA LYS A 29 22.66 12.47 18.61
C LYS A 29 22.85 11.06 19.14
N ALA A 30 23.88 10.36 18.68
CA ALA A 30 24.23 9.02 19.19
C ALA A 30 24.57 9.01 20.70
N SER A 31 25.02 10.14 21.25
CA SER A 31 25.31 10.29 22.68
C SER A 31 24.07 10.52 23.56
N ASN A 32 22.91 10.75 22.95
CA ASN A 32 21.69 11.02 23.70
C ASN A 32 21.09 9.73 24.28
N ASN A 33 20.18 9.85 25.24
CA ASN A 33 19.55 8.69 25.89
C ASN A 33 18.32 8.13 25.15
N GLY A 34 17.89 8.75 24.05
CA GLY A 34 16.72 8.31 23.28
C GLY A 34 15.39 8.77 23.85
N SER A 35 15.36 9.62 24.89
CA SER A 35 14.11 10.21 25.38
C SER A 35 13.55 11.26 24.41
N LYS A 36 12.27 11.62 24.57
CA LYS A 36 11.60 12.63 23.72
C LYS A 36 12.34 13.97 23.60
N ASN A 37 13.01 14.40 24.68
CA ASN A 37 13.73 15.68 24.76
C ASN A 37 15.19 15.58 24.30
N THR A 38 15.77 14.39 24.36
CA THR A 38 17.12 14.11 23.89
C THR A 38 17.08 12.83 23.05
N PRO A 39 16.57 12.91 21.80
CA PRO A 39 16.36 11.75 20.95
C PRO A 39 17.69 11.24 20.37
N TRP A 40 17.72 9.98 19.94
CA TRP A 40 18.81 9.48 19.09
C TRP A 40 18.73 10.09 17.68
N ASN A 41 19.81 9.96 16.89
CA ASN A 41 19.91 10.56 15.56
C ASN A 41 19.05 9.82 14.50
N THR A 42 19.66 9.13 13.54
CA THR A 42 18.94 8.31 12.55
C THR A 42 18.76 6.88 13.06
N LEU A 43 17.86 6.10 12.44
CA LEU A 43 17.71 4.70 12.82
C LEU A 43 18.93 3.88 12.40
N GLU A 44 19.52 4.18 11.24
CA GLU A 44 20.80 3.61 10.81
C GLU A 44 21.91 3.87 11.85
N ASP A 45 22.01 5.08 12.42
CA ASP A 45 22.99 5.38 13.47
C ASP A 45 22.72 4.60 14.76
N VAL A 46 21.45 4.43 15.15
CA VAL A 46 21.04 3.63 16.31
C VAL A 46 21.52 2.18 16.16
N VAL A 47 21.37 1.61 14.96
CA VAL A 47 21.84 0.26 14.64
C VAL A 47 23.37 0.19 14.63
N ASN A 48 24.03 1.07 13.87
CA ASN A 48 25.48 1.06 13.68
C ASN A 48 26.25 1.35 14.97
N SER A 49 25.67 2.15 15.87
CA SER A 49 26.26 2.46 17.19
C SER A 49 25.95 1.39 18.25
N GLY A 50 25.17 0.36 17.89
CA GLY A 50 24.76 -0.71 18.80
C GLY A 50 23.80 -0.25 19.91
N LEU A 51 23.09 0.87 19.73
CA LEU A 51 22.13 1.39 20.71
C LEU A 51 20.87 0.52 20.81
N LEU A 52 20.55 -0.23 19.75
CA LEU A 52 19.42 -1.17 19.74
C LEU A 52 19.50 -2.23 20.86
N ARG A 53 20.70 -2.55 21.37
CA ARG A 53 20.89 -3.47 22.51
C ARG A 53 20.29 -2.97 23.82
N ASN A 54 19.98 -1.68 23.91
CA ASN A 54 19.36 -1.07 25.07
C ASN A 54 17.83 -1.17 25.02
N VAL A 55 17.27 -1.61 23.89
CA VAL A 55 15.84 -1.80 23.68
C VAL A 55 15.50 -3.25 23.98
N LYS A 56 14.49 -3.47 24.82
CA LYS A 56 14.02 -4.80 25.25
C LYS A 56 12.63 -5.09 24.67
N GLY A 57 12.20 -6.34 24.73
CA GLY A 57 10.84 -6.72 24.36
C GLY A 57 9.79 -5.88 25.10
N GLY A 58 8.77 -5.44 24.39
CA GLY A 58 7.72 -4.53 24.85
C GLY A 58 7.99 -3.06 24.51
N ASP A 59 9.24 -2.67 24.28
CA ASP A 59 9.59 -1.27 23.99
C ASP A 59 9.16 -0.81 22.60
N THR A 60 9.05 0.51 22.43
CA THR A 60 8.73 1.17 21.17
C THR A 60 9.81 2.18 20.79
N ILE A 61 10.20 2.19 19.52
CA ILE A 61 11.08 3.20 18.90
C ILE A 61 10.23 4.03 17.94
N LEU A 62 10.01 5.30 18.29
CA LEU A 62 9.28 6.27 17.49
C LEU A 62 10.23 7.09 16.62
N LEU A 63 10.00 7.09 15.32
CA LEU A 63 10.78 7.79 14.32
C LEU A 63 10.10 9.09 13.92
N ARG A 64 10.79 10.23 14.09
CA ARG A 64 10.32 11.53 13.60
C ARG A 64 10.60 11.70 12.11
N SER A 65 10.06 12.77 11.53
CA SER A 65 10.22 13.08 10.11
C SER A 65 11.70 13.30 9.76
N GLY A 66 12.13 12.74 8.64
CA GLY A 66 13.51 12.86 8.16
C GLY A 66 14.00 11.59 7.47
N TYR A 67 15.22 11.62 6.96
CA TYR A 67 15.87 10.44 6.38
C TYR A 67 16.59 9.64 7.47
N HIS A 68 16.24 8.36 7.63
CA HIS A 68 16.75 7.46 8.66
C HIS A 68 17.82 6.48 8.16
N GLY A 69 18.21 6.57 6.89
CA GLY A 69 19.28 5.75 6.32
C GLY A 69 18.81 4.45 5.68
N ARG A 70 19.78 3.55 5.47
CA ARG A 70 19.58 2.15 5.04
C ARG A 70 19.68 1.26 6.27
N VAL A 71 18.57 0.64 6.66
CA VAL A 71 18.48 -0.05 7.95
C VAL A 71 18.48 -1.55 7.76
N VAL A 72 19.37 -2.24 8.50
CA VAL A 72 19.46 -3.70 8.52
C VAL A 72 19.56 -4.14 9.98
N ILE A 73 18.58 -4.90 10.46
CA ILE A 73 18.51 -5.36 11.84
C ILE A 73 18.40 -6.88 11.94
N SER A 74 18.60 -7.37 13.16
CA SER A 74 18.34 -8.75 13.58
C SER A 74 18.05 -8.77 15.07
N GLY A 75 17.36 -9.79 15.56
CA GLY A 75 17.24 -10.00 17.00
C GLY A 75 16.06 -10.89 17.38
N ASP A 76 16.29 -11.74 18.37
CA ASP A 76 15.27 -12.60 18.97
C ASP A 76 14.74 -11.98 20.26
N ASN A 77 13.53 -11.41 20.19
CA ASN A 77 12.95 -10.72 21.33
C ASN A 77 12.04 -11.66 22.15
N GLU A 78 11.98 -11.45 23.46
CA GLU A 78 11.06 -12.18 24.35
C GLU A 78 9.62 -11.70 24.16
N GLU A 79 9.44 -10.39 23.96
CA GLU A 79 8.19 -9.72 23.61
C GLU A 79 8.40 -8.83 22.38
N VAL A 80 7.31 -8.32 21.78
CA VAL A 80 7.40 -7.52 20.55
C VAL A 80 8.14 -6.21 20.80
N ILE A 81 9.13 -5.91 19.97
CA ILE A 81 9.69 -4.56 19.84
C ILE A 81 9.01 -3.87 18.66
N THR A 82 8.50 -2.66 18.88
CA THR A 82 7.86 -1.86 17.83
C THR A 82 8.80 -0.78 17.31
N ILE A 83 8.94 -0.65 16.00
CA ILE A 83 9.54 0.50 15.32
C ILE A 83 8.43 1.16 14.51
N ALA A 84 8.05 2.38 14.88
CA ALA A 84 6.93 3.08 14.27
C ALA A 84 7.28 4.53 13.95
N ASN A 85 6.50 5.16 13.07
CA ASN A 85 6.50 6.63 13.01
C ASN A 85 5.98 7.22 14.32
N ASP A 86 6.53 8.36 14.74
CA ASP A 86 5.90 9.23 15.74
C ASP A 86 4.61 9.85 15.14
N ASP A 87 3.67 10.25 15.98
CA ASP A 87 2.37 10.77 15.53
C ASP A 87 2.58 11.99 14.61
N GLY A 88 1.90 12.01 13.46
CA GLY A 88 2.04 13.08 12.46
C GLY A 88 3.35 13.09 11.66
N HIS A 89 4.34 12.29 12.07
CA HIS A 89 5.64 12.24 11.41
C HIS A 89 5.69 11.25 10.24
N LYS A 90 6.55 11.55 9.25
CA LYS A 90 6.74 10.74 8.03
C LYS A 90 8.22 10.35 7.88
N PRO A 91 8.70 9.36 8.63
CA PRO A 91 10.08 8.88 8.54
C PRO A 91 10.34 8.22 7.18
N LYS A 92 11.51 8.52 6.59
CA LYS A 92 11.93 8.06 5.26
C LYS A 92 13.14 7.13 5.36
N LEU A 93 13.07 5.95 4.77
CA LEU A 93 14.17 4.99 4.71
C LEU A 93 14.45 4.61 3.25
N SER A 94 15.72 4.47 2.88
CA SER A 94 16.05 4.02 1.52
C SER A 94 15.88 2.52 1.35
N TYR A 95 15.94 1.77 2.45
CA TYR A 95 15.86 0.31 2.51
C TYR A 95 15.65 -0.14 3.96
N PHE A 96 14.90 -1.22 4.17
CA PHE A 96 14.73 -1.83 5.47
C PHE A 96 14.82 -3.37 5.39
N GLU A 97 15.66 -3.98 6.23
CA GLU A 97 15.77 -5.42 6.35
C GLU A 97 15.77 -5.92 7.79
N ILE A 98 15.00 -6.98 8.06
CA ILE A 98 15.16 -7.83 9.26
C ILE A 98 15.77 -9.16 8.80
N THR A 99 17.08 -9.28 8.92
CA THR A 99 17.81 -10.44 8.37
C THR A 99 17.36 -11.75 9.02
N SER A 100 17.20 -11.75 10.34
CA SER A 100 16.72 -12.88 11.14
C SER A 100 16.15 -12.41 12.49
N GLY A 101 15.35 -13.25 13.13
CA GLY A 101 14.83 -13.02 14.48
C GLY A 101 13.31 -12.92 14.54
N LYS A 102 12.80 -12.68 15.75
CA LYS A 102 11.37 -12.77 16.03
C LYS A 102 10.81 -11.62 16.85
N LYS A 103 9.49 -11.45 16.73
CA LYS A 103 8.70 -10.46 17.49
C LYS A 103 9.17 -9.03 17.23
N TRP A 104 9.08 -8.66 15.96
CA TRP A 104 9.29 -7.30 15.48
C TRP A 104 7.99 -6.76 14.90
N HIS A 105 7.67 -5.51 15.19
CA HIS A 105 6.54 -4.81 14.58
C HIS A 105 7.03 -3.51 13.93
N ILE A 106 6.91 -3.43 12.61
CA ILE A 106 7.32 -2.28 11.80
C ILE A 106 6.05 -1.58 11.33
N LYS A 107 5.87 -0.32 11.72
CA LYS A 107 4.61 0.39 11.51
C LYS A 107 4.76 1.77 10.89
N GLY A 108 3.97 2.05 9.85
CA GLY A 108 3.76 3.41 9.34
C GLY A 108 4.96 4.08 8.67
N LEU A 109 5.99 3.31 8.29
CA LEU A 109 7.21 3.84 7.70
C LEU A 109 7.03 4.14 6.20
N THR A 110 7.76 5.14 5.69
CA THR A 110 7.91 5.36 4.24
C THR A 110 9.26 4.83 3.76
N ILE A 111 9.25 3.84 2.88
CA ILE A 111 10.44 3.15 2.39
C ILE A 111 10.50 3.29 0.87
N SER A 112 11.57 3.91 0.36
CA SER A 112 11.72 4.10 -1.09
C SER A 112 13.17 4.08 -1.53
N ALA A 113 13.41 3.36 -2.62
CA ALA A 113 14.72 3.35 -3.29
C ALA A 113 15.18 4.75 -3.71
N SER A 114 14.25 5.69 -3.95
CA SER A 114 14.56 7.07 -4.35
C SER A 114 15.17 7.94 -3.24
N PHE A 115 15.22 7.48 -1.98
CA PHE A 115 15.76 8.27 -0.87
C PHE A 115 17.26 8.10 -0.64
N GLY A 116 17.89 7.12 -1.29
CA GLY A 116 19.31 6.81 -1.10
C GLY A 116 20.01 6.50 -2.41
N GLU A 117 21.22 5.96 -2.30
CA GLU A 117 22.01 5.53 -3.46
C GLU A 117 21.28 4.44 -4.26
N PRO A 118 21.33 4.46 -5.60
CA PRO A 118 20.65 3.48 -6.43
C PRO A 118 21.07 2.03 -6.13
N TYR A 119 20.09 1.14 -5.98
CA TYR A 119 20.30 -0.30 -5.82
C TYR A 119 19.22 -1.09 -6.55
N LYS A 120 19.45 -2.40 -6.71
CA LYS A 120 18.50 -3.34 -7.30
C LYS A 120 17.95 -4.29 -6.24
N GLY A 121 16.72 -4.73 -6.42
CA GLY A 121 16.06 -5.72 -5.57
C GLY A 121 14.91 -5.14 -4.75
N ASP A 122 14.58 -5.82 -3.67
CA ASP A 122 13.46 -5.50 -2.78
C ASP A 122 13.78 -4.29 -1.90
N MET A 123 12.77 -3.48 -1.57
CA MET A 123 12.93 -2.31 -0.71
C MET A 123 12.72 -2.63 0.78
N LEU A 124 11.83 -3.58 1.06
CA LEU A 124 11.57 -4.10 2.41
C LEU A 124 11.71 -5.62 2.38
N LYS A 125 12.62 -6.15 3.19
CA LYS A 125 12.90 -7.59 3.25
C LYS A 125 12.93 -8.09 4.69
N PHE A 126 12.45 -9.29 4.94
CA PHE A 126 12.69 -9.94 6.22
C PHE A 126 12.72 -11.45 6.10
N ALA A 127 13.28 -12.14 7.10
CA ALA A 127 13.26 -13.60 7.21
C ALA A 127 13.92 -14.38 6.04
N ASP A 128 14.91 -13.79 5.37
CA ASP A 128 15.69 -14.48 4.32
C ASP A 128 17.15 -14.74 4.73
N GLY A 129 17.62 -14.18 5.86
CA GLY A 129 18.98 -14.39 6.38
C GLY A 129 19.09 -15.48 7.45
N GLY A 130 17.99 -15.88 8.09
CA GLY A 130 17.98 -16.90 9.14
C GLY A 130 16.62 -17.08 9.81
N ASP A 131 16.58 -17.94 10.83
CA ASP A 131 15.35 -18.29 11.57
C ASP A 131 14.60 -17.04 12.03
N SER A 132 13.30 -17.00 11.79
CA SER A 132 12.47 -15.83 12.04
C SER A 132 11.03 -16.21 12.39
N GLY A 133 10.33 -15.38 13.15
CA GLY A 133 8.91 -15.62 13.46
C GLY A 133 8.18 -14.39 13.99
N GLU A 134 6.86 -14.35 13.83
CA GLU A 134 6.03 -13.30 14.47
C GLU A 134 6.51 -11.88 14.14
N ILE A 135 6.76 -11.61 12.86
CA ILE A 135 7.13 -10.29 12.35
C ILE A 135 5.90 -9.68 11.71
N THR A 136 5.53 -8.47 12.13
CA THR A 136 4.43 -7.70 11.54
C THR A 136 4.98 -6.49 10.84
N VAL A 137 4.59 -6.29 9.58
CA VAL A 137 4.79 -5.05 8.84
C VAL A 137 3.41 -4.48 8.53
N GLU A 138 3.14 -3.30 9.08
CA GLU A 138 1.82 -2.69 9.10
C GLU A 138 1.87 -1.22 8.63
N ASP A 139 0.85 -0.78 7.88
CA ASP A 139 0.65 0.62 7.51
C ASP A 139 1.83 1.28 6.75
N CYS A 140 2.78 0.52 6.20
CA CYS A 140 3.96 1.08 5.55
C CYS A 140 3.66 1.50 4.10
N PHE A 141 4.33 2.56 3.64
CA PHE A 141 4.30 2.98 2.24
C PHE A 141 5.64 2.64 1.57
N VAL A 142 5.61 1.74 0.59
CA VAL A 142 6.79 1.16 -0.07
C VAL A 142 6.73 1.44 -1.57
N TYR A 143 7.70 2.16 -2.14
CA TYR A 143 7.65 2.50 -3.57
C TYR A 143 9.02 2.78 -4.19
N SER A 144 9.22 2.50 -5.49
CA SER A 144 10.52 2.78 -6.13
C SER A 144 10.78 4.28 -6.30
N THR A 145 9.80 4.98 -6.88
CA THR A 145 9.73 6.44 -7.05
C THR A 145 8.26 6.85 -7.15
N LEU A 146 7.92 8.12 -6.90
CA LEU A 146 6.54 8.60 -7.05
C LEU A 146 6.21 8.94 -8.52
N ASP A 147 7.15 9.57 -9.23
CA ASP A 147 6.95 9.98 -10.62
C ASP A 147 7.51 8.93 -11.60
N THR A 148 6.59 8.28 -12.31
CA THR A 148 6.86 7.31 -13.38
C THR A 148 6.38 7.81 -14.75
N SER A 149 5.97 9.08 -14.87
CA SER A 149 5.37 9.64 -16.09
C SER A 149 6.28 9.55 -17.34
N SER A 150 7.59 9.57 -17.09
CA SER A 150 8.66 9.46 -18.10
C SER A 150 9.20 8.05 -18.27
N TRP A 151 8.72 7.07 -17.49
CA TRP A 151 9.26 5.71 -17.54
C TRP A 151 9.01 5.02 -18.88
N THR A 152 10.08 4.42 -19.41
CA THR A 152 10.04 3.45 -20.51
C THR A 152 9.69 2.06 -19.97
N ALA A 153 9.32 1.14 -20.87
CA ALA A 153 9.13 -0.27 -20.52
C ALA A 153 10.37 -0.88 -19.83
N GLU A 154 11.58 -0.55 -20.29
CA GLU A 154 12.83 -1.03 -19.67
C GLU A 154 13.00 -0.51 -18.23
N GLN A 155 12.55 0.72 -17.93
CA GLN A 155 12.59 1.25 -16.57
C GLN A 155 11.59 0.55 -15.65
N TRP A 156 10.38 0.27 -16.14
CA TRP A 156 9.42 -0.60 -15.44
C TRP A 156 10.03 -1.97 -15.13
N MET A 157 10.74 -2.59 -16.07
CA MET A 157 11.39 -3.90 -15.87
C MET A 157 12.57 -3.86 -14.87
N LYS A 158 13.17 -2.69 -14.65
CA LYS A 158 14.31 -2.48 -13.74
C LYS A 158 13.92 -1.87 -12.40
N ALA A 159 12.63 -1.54 -12.21
CA ALA A 159 12.13 -0.99 -10.96
C ALA A 159 12.47 -1.89 -9.76
N ASN A 160 12.56 -1.29 -8.58
CA ASN A 160 12.70 -2.06 -7.36
C ASN A 160 11.42 -2.86 -7.09
N SER A 161 11.56 -3.99 -6.40
CA SER A 161 10.41 -4.76 -5.94
C SER A 161 9.99 -4.29 -4.54
N GLY A 162 8.73 -4.52 -4.18
CA GLY A 162 8.15 -4.04 -2.94
C GLY A 162 8.66 -4.78 -1.71
N ILE A 163 7.84 -5.71 -1.23
CA ILE A 163 8.03 -6.38 0.07
C ILE A 163 8.31 -7.87 -0.15
N THR A 164 9.41 -8.37 0.42
CA THR A 164 9.73 -9.80 0.47
C THR A 164 9.68 -10.31 1.90
N MET A 165 8.70 -11.17 2.18
CA MET A 165 8.67 -12.07 3.33
C MET A 165 9.44 -13.34 2.96
N GLY A 166 10.64 -13.48 3.52
CA GLY A 166 11.62 -14.50 3.19
C GLY A 166 11.26 -15.91 3.68
N ARG A 167 12.10 -16.88 3.30
CA ARG A 167 11.79 -18.32 3.40
C ARG A 167 12.13 -18.99 4.73
N HIS A 168 12.80 -18.28 5.62
CA HIS A 168 13.37 -18.82 6.86
C HIS A 168 12.54 -18.44 8.09
N GLY A 169 11.25 -18.16 7.91
CA GLY A 169 10.35 -17.90 9.02
C GLY A 169 8.94 -18.42 8.80
N LYS A 170 8.07 -18.12 9.77
CA LYS A 170 6.66 -18.49 9.80
C LYS A 170 5.83 -17.53 10.64
N GLY A 171 4.52 -17.50 10.44
CA GLY A 171 3.62 -16.72 11.29
C GLY A 171 3.84 -15.21 11.18
N HIS A 172 4.22 -14.73 10.00
CA HIS A 172 4.42 -13.31 9.75
C HIS A 172 3.13 -12.65 9.26
N VAL A 173 3.07 -11.33 9.38
CA VAL A 173 1.91 -10.52 8.99
C VAL A 173 2.35 -9.34 8.12
N LEU A 174 1.74 -9.20 6.95
CA LEU A 174 1.77 -7.99 6.13
C LEU A 174 0.38 -7.39 6.11
N ARG A 175 0.17 -6.28 6.81
CA ARG A 175 -1.14 -5.66 6.97
C ARG A 175 -1.18 -4.23 6.45
N ASN A 176 -2.18 -3.92 5.65
CA ASN A 176 -2.52 -2.55 5.25
C ASN A 176 -1.32 -1.74 4.76
N ASN A 177 -0.40 -2.34 4.00
CA ASN A 177 0.71 -1.63 3.38
C ASN A 177 0.32 -1.14 1.99
N TYR A 178 0.93 -0.05 1.53
CA TYR A 178 0.79 0.46 0.17
C TYR A 178 2.09 0.23 -0.61
N VAL A 179 2.04 -0.60 -1.64
CA VAL A 179 3.18 -0.95 -2.49
C VAL A 179 2.95 -0.37 -3.89
N MET A 180 3.81 0.54 -4.33
CA MET A 180 3.57 1.34 -5.54
C MET A 180 4.78 1.44 -6.47
N ASN A 181 4.55 1.50 -7.78
CA ASN A 181 5.60 1.74 -8.78
C ASN A 181 6.74 0.72 -8.64
N THR A 182 6.42 -0.56 -8.72
CA THR A 182 7.35 -1.67 -8.44
C THR A 182 7.50 -2.61 -9.62
N ARG A 183 8.56 -3.43 -9.61
CA ARG A 183 8.64 -4.59 -10.49
C ARG A 183 7.68 -5.68 -9.99
N PHE A 184 8.01 -6.31 -8.86
CA PHE A 184 7.13 -7.24 -8.16
C PHE A 184 6.55 -6.57 -6.91
N GLY A 185 5.28 -6.84 -6.59
CA GLY A 185 4.62 -6.23 -5.44
C GLY A 185 5.03 -6.85 -4.10
N ILE A 186 4.41 -7.97 -3.73
CA ILE A 186 4.62 -8.65 -2.44
C ILE A 186 4.94 -10.13 -2.66
N ALA A 187 6.00 -10.63 -2.02
CA ALA A 187 6.36 -12.05 -2.04
C ALA A 187 6.18 -12.70 -0.66
N LEU A 188 5.34 -13.74 -0.59
CA LEU A 188 5.10 -14.56 0.61
C LEU A 188 5.85 -15.88 0.50
N CYS A 189 7.02 -15.96 1.13
CA CYS A 189 7.88 -17.15 1.14
C CYS A 189 7.95 -17.85 2.50
N ALA A 190 7.26 -17.37 3.52
CA ALA A 190 7.17 -17.98 4.86
C ALA A 190 5.84 -18.71 5.06
N GLU A 191 5.85 -19.80 5.82
CA GLU A 191 4.64 -20.59 6.09
C GLU A 191 3.70 -19.89 7.09
N GLU A 192 2.43 -20.32 7.13
CA GLU A 192 1.45 -19.92 8.15
C GLU A 192 1.31 -18.39 8.33
N SER A 193 1.48 -17.64 7.24
CA SER A 193 1.57 -16.18 7.26
C SER A 193 0.36 -15.50 6.62
N LEU A 194 0.12 -14.25 7.03
CA LEU A 194 -1.05 -13.45 6.64
C LEU A 194 -0.64 -12.23 5.81
N CYS A 195 -1.32 -12.02 4.69
CA CYS A 195 -1.21 -10.84 3.85
C CYS A 195 -2.60 -10.22 3.67
N GLU A 196 -2.89 -9.12 4.38
CA GLU A 196 -4.23 -8.56 4.41
C GLU A 196 -4.33 -7.03 4.28
N GLY A 197 -5.35 -6.54 3.59
CA GLY A 197 -5.66 -5.10 3.50
C GLY A 197 -4.65 -4.27 2.69
N ASN A 198 -3.65 -4.90 2.07
CA ASN A 198 -2.60 -4.19 1.34
C ASN A 198 -3.13 -3.67 0.00
N VAL A 199 -2.51 -2.61 -0.51
CA VAL A 199 -2.70 -2.12 -1.87
C VAL A 199 -1.41 -2.36 -2.64
N VAL A 200 -1.48 -3.12 -3.73
CA VAL A 200 -0.39 -3.24 -4.71
C VAL A 200 -0.84 -2.53 -5.97
N SER A 201 -0.16 -1.45 -6.34
CA SER A 201 -0.54 -0.64 -7.48
C SER A 201 0.65 -0.27 -8.35
N HIS A 202 0.41 -0.09 -9.65
CA HIS A 202 1.43 0.34 -10.59
C HIS A 202 2.65 -0.59 -10.55
N PHE A 203 2.49 -1.80 -11.07
CA PHE A 203 3.53 -2.83 -11.05
C PHE A 203 3.74 -3.42 -12.45
N SER A 204 4.88 -4.07 -12.68
CA SER A 204 5.27 -4.62 -13.99
C SER A 204 5.70 -6.08 -13.92
N GLY A 205 5.15 -6.82 -12.98
CA GLY A 205 5.47 -8.20 -12.65
C GLY A 205 4.25 -8.85 -12.03
N ASP A 206 4.46 -9.79 -11.11
CA ASP A 206 3.36 -10.29 -10.28
C ASP A 206 3.01 -9.33 -9.14
N GLY A 207 1.72 -9.22 -8.85
CA GLY A 207 1.20 -8.41 -7.74
C GLY A 207 1.54 -9.04 -6.38
N ILE A 208 0.99 -10.22 -6.09
CA ILE A 208 1.26 -10.98 -4.86
C ILE A 208 1.69 -12.41 -5.22
N ARG A 209 2.79 -12.89 -4.63
CA ARG A 209 3.27 -14.28 -4.80
C ARG A 209 3.04 -15.10 -3.55
N VAL A 210 2.45 -16.27 -3.72
CA VAL A 210 2.05 -17.22 -2.68
C VAL A 210 2.83 -18.51 -2.89
N THR A 211 3.84 -18.80 -2.07
CA THR A 211 4.80 -19.87 -2.40
C THR A 211 4.97 -20.93 -1.31
N ARG A 212 4.18 -20.88 -0.23
CA ARG A 212 4.28 -21.78 0.94
C ARG A 212 2.92 -22.20 1.48
N ASP A 213 2.97 -23.21 2.34
CA ASP A 213 1.81 -23.79 3.01
C ASP A 213 1.20 -22.82 4.05
N GLY A 214 -0.11 -22.91 4.23
CA GLY A 214 -0.83 -22.20 5.30
C GLY A 214 -0.96 -20.68 5.09
N LEU A 215 -0.66 -20.18 3.90
CA LEU A 215 -0.76 -18.75 3.59
C LEU A 215 -2.22 -18.27 3.49
N THR A 216 -2.51 -17.11 4.06
CA THR A 216 -3.78 -16.40 3.87
C THR A 216 -3.54 -15.06 3.18
N VAL A 217 -4.20 -14.84 2.04
CA VAL A 217 -4.19 -13.59 1.28
C VAL A 217 -5.62 -13.06 1.20
N GLN A 218 -5.93 -11.99 1.91
CA GLN A 218 -7.30 -11.49 1.99
C GLN A 218 -7.45 -9.97 1.96
N HIS A 219 -8.57 -9.46 1.45
CA HIS A 219 -8.90 -8.03 1.51
C HIS A 219 -7.86 -7.11 0.86
N ASN A 220 -7.02 -7.61 -0.04
CA ASN A 220 -6.04 -6.80 -0.74
C ASN A 220 -6.64 -6.18 -2.00
N VAL A 221 -6.13 -5.02 -2.42
CA VAL A 221 -6.43 -4.40 -3.70
C VAL A 221 -5.19 -4.47 -4.60
N ILE A 222 -5.31 -5.07 -5.78
CA ILE A 222 -4.22 -5.23 -6.75
C ILE A 222 -4.64 -4.58 -8.06
N ARG A 223 -3.88 -3.57 -8.51
CA ARG A 223 -4.31 -2.76 -9.66
C ARG A 223 -3.21 -2.14 -10.50
N ASN A 224 -3.59 -1.76 -11.73
CA ASN A 224 -2.77 -0.98 -12.67
C ASN A 224 -1.44 -1.66 -13.03
N ILE A 225 -1.53 -2.73 -13.83
CA ILE A 225 -0.35 -3.42 -14.32
C ILE A 225 0.23 -2.76 -15.58
N TYR A 226 1.56 -2.72 -15.68
CA TYR A 226 2.33 -2.11 -16.75
C TYR A 226 3.26 -3.12 -17.43
N VAL A 227 3.53 -2.88 -18.71
CA VAL A 227 4.48 -3.64 -19.54
C VAL A 227 4.02 -5.07 -19.79
N SER A 228 4.23 -5.55 -21.01
CA SER A 228 3.90 -6.92 -21.39
C SER A 228 4.93 -7.47 -22.37
N ALA A 229 4.74 -8.72 -22.80
CA ALA A 229 5.59 -9.35 -23.82
C ALA A 229 5.76 -8.49 -25.10
N LYS A 230 4.73 -7.73 -25.51
CA LYS A 230 4.83 -6.86 -26.69
C LYS A 230 5.80 -5.68 -26.48
N ASP A 231 6.08 -5.32 -25.24
CA ASP A 231 6.93 -4.22 -24.81
C ASP A 231 8.36 -4.70 -24.47
N GLY A 232 8.65 -6.00 -24.66
CA GLY A 232 9.96 -6.61 -24.42
C GLY A 232 10.09 -7.39 -23.11
N ASP A 233 8.97 -7.66 -22.43
CA ASP A 233 8.97 -8.36 -21.14
C ASP A 233 8.23 -9.70 -21.20
N ASP A 234 8.99 -10.78 -21.28
CA ASP A 234 8.44 -12.14 -21.35
C ASP A 234 7.87 -12.64 -20.01
N ASN A 235 7.82 -11.81 -18.96
CA ASN A 235 7.17 -12.21 -17.72
C ASN A 235 5.66 -12.45 -17.97
N HIS A 236 5.17 -13.56 -17.40
CA HIS A 236 3.74 -13.84 -17.39
C HIS A 236 3.19 -13.32 -16.07
N ASP A 237 2.61 -12.12 -16.13
CA ASP A 237 2.19 -11.42 -14.92
C ASP A 237 0.87 -11.93 -14.37
N ASP A 238 0.87 -12.22 -13.07
CA ASP A 238 -0.30 -12.62 -12.30
C ASP A 238 -0.64 -11.57 -11.22
N ALA A 239 -1.93 -11.29 -11.00
CA ALA A 239 -2.35 -10.49 -9.85
C ALA A 239 -2.00 -11.22 -8.54
N ILE A 240 -2.33 -12.50 -8.47
CA ILE A 240 -1.92 -13.40 -7.40
C ILE A 240 -1.38 -14.68 -8.04
N GLN A 241 -0.08 -14.93 -7.87
CA GLN A 241 0.58 -16.12 -8.39
C GLN A 241 0.86 -17.14 -7.29
N CYS A 242 0.75 -18.42 -7.62
CA CYS A 242 1.28 -19.50 -6.80
C CYS A 242 2.21 -20.37 -7.62
N PHE A 243 3.41 -20.58 -7.08
CA PHE A 243 4.39 -21.51 -7.65
C PHE A 243 5.24 -22.13 -6.55
N LEU A 244 5.78 -23.31 -6.87
CA LEU A 244 6.74 -23.99 -6.01
C LEU A 244 8.09 -23.27 -6.07
N PHE A 245 8.47 -22.63 -4.98
CA PHE A 245 9.74 -21.91 -4.88
C PHE A 245 10.96 -22.81 -5.15
N ASN A 246 10.88 -24.09 -4.78
CA ASN A 246 11.87 -25.11 -5.16
C ASN A 246 11.30 -25.98 -6.29
N LYS A 247 11.78 -25.77 -7.53
CA LYS A 247 11.36 -26.58 -8.70
C LYS A 247 11.59 -28.08 -8.45
N GLY A 248 10.55 -28.89 -8.60
CA GLY A 248 10.66 -30.32 -8.89
C GLY A 248 10.16 -31.33 -7.86
N THR A 249 9.91 -30.97 -6.59
CA THR A 249 9.49 -31.94 -5.56
C THR A 249 8.50 -31.41 -4.51
N GLY A 250 8.01 -30.19 -4.65
CA GLY A 250 7.10 -29.58 -3.67
C GLY A 250 5.61 -29.73 -4.01
N THR A 251 4.78 -29.46 -3.02
CA THR A 251 3.33 -29.23 -3.12
C THR A 251 3.06 -27.98 -2.29
N VAL A 252 1.99 -27.23 -2.60
CA VAL A 252 1.50 -26.17 -1.71
C VAL A 252 0.19 -26.63 -1.07
N ARG A 253 -0.02 -26.33 0.22
CA ARG A 253 -1.20 -26.78 0.97
C ARG A 253 -1.86 -25.69 1.79
N ASN A 254 -3.16 -25.85 2.03
CA ASN A 254 -3.91 -25.09 3.03
C ASN A 254 -3.84 -23.58 2.82
N VAL A 255 -3.85 -23.14 1.56
CA VAL A 255 -3.80 -21.71 1.21
C VAL A 255 -5.20 -21.15 1.08
N THR A 256 -5.42 -19.96 1.66
CA THR A 256 -6.68 -19.21 1.53
C THR A 256 -6.46 -17.92 0.76
N ILE A 257 -7.21 -17.73 -0.33
CA ILE A 257 -7.27 -16.51 -1.14
C ILE A 257 -8.70 -15.98 -1.08
N ARG A 258 -8.95 -14.97 -0.24
CA ARG A 258 -10.30 -14.54 0.11
C ARG A 258 -10.54 -13.07 -0.15
N GLU A 259 -11.62 -12.71 -0.83
CA GLU A 259 -12.14 -11.33 -0.84
C GLU A 259 -11.07 -10.29 -1.24
N ASN A 260 -10.25 -10.62 -2.25
CA ASN A 260 -9.32 -9.67 -2.85
C ASN A 260 -9.98 -8.98 -4.06
N LEU A 261 -9.66 -7.71 -4.27
CA LEU A 261 -10.13 -6.91 -5.40
C LEU A 261 -8.99 -6.77 -6.42
N VAL A 262 -9.20 -7.27 -7.64
CA VAL A 262 -8.24 -7.17 -8.74
C VAL A 262 -8.81 -6.28 -9.82
N ILE A 263 -8.11 -5.21 -10.17
CA ILE A 263 -8.49 -4.28 -11.24
C ILE A 263 -7.30 -4.10 -12.16
N MET A 264 -7.30 -4.76 -13.31
CA MET A 264 -6.13 -4.76 -14.17
C MET A 264 -5.64 -3.36 -14.58
N ARG A 265 -6.56 -2.47 -14.95
CA ARG A 265 -6.28 -1.05 -15.16
C ARG A 265 -7.52 -0.22 -14.86
N GLU A 266 -7.30 0.96 -14.30
CA GLU A 266 -8.35 1.94 -14.01
C GLU A 266 -8.41 3.05 -15.06
N ASP A 267 -7.27 3.39 -15.67
CA ASP A 267 -7.17 4.34 -16.78
C ASP A 267 -6.97 3.59 -18.10
N GLU A 268 -7.89 3.76 -19.05
CA GLU A 268 -7.76 3.19 -20.39
C GLU A 268 -6.66 3.88 -21.23
N ASN A 269 -6.22 5.08 -20.84
CA ASN A 269 -5.11 5.80 -21.45
C ASN A 269 -3.76 5.48 -20.82
N GLN A 270 -3.70 4.53 -19.88
CA GLN A 270 -2.47 4.11 -19.23
C GLN A 270 -1.41 3.72 -20.28
N LYS A 271 -0.21 4.32 -20.18
CA LYS A 271 0.94 3.93 -21.02
C LYS A 271 1.37 2.50 -20.67
N TRP A 272 1.88 1.77 -21.68
CA TRP A 272 2.35 0.39 -21.52
C TRP A 272 1.28 -0.57 -20.97
N PRO A 273 0.06 -0.62 -21.55
CA PRO A 273 -0.99 -1.46 -21.01
C PRO A 273 -0.62 -2.94 -21.14
N ALA A 274 -0.71 -3.67 -20.04
CA ALA A 274 -0.40 -5.09 -19.98
C ALA A 274 -1.65 -5.97 -19.98
N ASN A 275 -1.46 -7.25 -20.30
CA ASN A 275 -2.43 -8.30 -19.97
C ASN A 275 -1.96 -8.96 -18.67
N MET A 276 -2.88 -9.27 -17.77
CA MET A 276 -2.54 -9.86 -16.47
C MET A 276 -3.45 -11.05 -16.18
N GLN A 277 -2.87 -12.20 -15.90
CA GLN A 277 -3.60 -13.33 -15.33
C GLN A 277 -4.07 -12.95 -13.93
N ALA A 278 -5.29 -13.29 -13.52
CA ALA A 278 -5.78 -12.87 -12.21
C ALA A 278 -5.23 -13.77 -11.10
N ILE A 279 -5.92 -14.86 -10.77
CA ILE A 279 -5.43 -15.87 -9.81
C ILE A 279 -4.90 -17.06 -10.61
N GLY A 280 -3.60 -17.08 -10.89
CA GLY A 280 -2.94 -18.09 -11.74
C GLY A 280 -2.01 -19.02 -10.98
N PHE A 281 -2.52 -20.20 -10.60
CA PHE A 281 -1.78 -21.18 -9.82
C PHE A 281 -1.50 -22.41 -10.69
N PHE A 282 -0.40 -22.35 -11.43
CA PHE A 282 -0.11 -23.29 -12.51
C PHE A 282 0.81 -24.45 -12.12
N ASP A 283 1.47 -24.39 -10.98
CA ASP A 283 2.47 -25.37 -10.54
C ASP A 283 1.99 -26.13 -9.31
N GLY A 284 1.19 -27.16 -9.53
CA GLY A 284 0.72 -28.06 -8.48
C GLY A 284 1.66 -29.26 -8.21
N PRO A 285 1.25 -30.18 -7.32
CA PRO A 285 -0.08 -30.27 -6.70
C PRO A 285 -0.43 -29.12 -5.75
N LEU A 286 -1.67 -28.64 -5.84
CA LEU A 286 -2.27 -27.63 -4.97
C LEU A 286 -3.33 -28.31 -4.10
N ILE A 287 -3.13 -28.37 -2.79
CA ILE A 287 -3.95 -29.23 -1.91
C ILE A 287 -4.70 -28.38 -0.90
N SER A 288 -6.01 -28.60 -0.79
CA SER A 288 -6.87 -27.93 0.20
C SER A 288 -6.82 -26.40 0.12
N PHE A 289 -6.80 -25.86 -1.11
CA PHE A 289 -6.91 -24.42 -1.33
C PHE A 289 -8.36 -23.96 -1.14
N LEU A 290 -8.53 -22.76 -0.59
CA LEU A 290 -9.79 -22.05 -0.57
C LEU A 290 -9.63 -20.73 -1.34
N VAL A 291 -10.29 -20.60 -2.48
CA VAL A 291 -10.32 -19.37 -3.28
C VAL A 291 -11.75 -18.84 -3.30
N GLU A 292 -12.05 -17.80 -2.53
CA GLU A 292 -13.43 -17.36 -2.36
C GLU A 292 -13.67 -15.86 -2.32
N GLY A 293 -14.84 -15.44 -2.81
CA GLY A 293 -15.33 -14.07 -2.67
C GLY A 293 -14.49 -12.99 -3.39
N ASN A 294 -13.49 -13.38 -4.20
CA ASN A 294 -12.64 -12.44 -4.91
C ASN A 294 -13.43 -11.76 -6.05
N VAL A 295 -13.16 -10.48 -6.29
CA VAL A 295 -13.79 -9.69 -7.36
C VAL A 295 -12.70 -9.26 -8.32
N ILE A 296 -12.81 -9.68 -9.57
CA ILE A 296 -11.72 -9.63 -10.56
C ILE A 296 -12.21 -8.98 -11.84
N ASN A 297 -11.47 -7.98 -12.30
CA ASN A 297 -11.52 -7.45 -13.66
C ASN A 297 -10.16 -7.63 -14.34
N THR A 298 -10.11 -8.48 -15.36
CA THR A 298 -8.87 -8.86 -16.08
C THR A 298 -9.08 -8.90 -17.60
N SER A 299 -8.04 -8.63 -18.38
CA SER A 299 -7.97 -8.88 -19.83
C SER A 299 -7.31 -10.21 -20.18
N HIS A 300 -7.49 -11.22 -19.34
CA HIS A 300 -6.95 -12.55 -19.60
C HIS A 300 -8.00 -13.63 -19.35
N TRP A 301 -7.90 -14.73 -20.09
CA TRP A 301 -8.77 -15.88 -19.90
C TRP A 301 -8.58 -16.58 -18.55
N HIS A 302 -7.50 -16.32 -17.81
CA HIS A 302 -7.25 -16.92 -16.49
C HIS A 302 -7.83 -16.02 -15.40
N GLY A 303 -9.11 -16.20 -15.09
CA GLY A 303 -9.75 -15.53 -13.95
C GLY A 303 -9.36 -16.19 -12.63
N VAL A 304 -9.69 -17.47 -12.49
CA VAL A 304 -9.18 -18.34 -11.42
C VAL A 304 -8.73 -19.64 -12.04
N SER A 305 -7.48 -20.04 -11.82
CA SER A 305 -6.93 -21.28 -12.37
C SER A 305 -6.11 -22.01 -11.32
N LEU A 306 -6.56 -23.21 -10.95
CA LEU A 306 -5.86 -24.11 -10.03
C LEU A 306 -5.43 -25.37 -10.80
N TYR A 307 -4.13 -25.59 -10.91
CA TYR A 307 -3.58 -26.74 -11.63
C TYR A 307 -3.22 -27.87 -10.66
N ASP A 308 -3.50 -29.11 -11.07
CA ASP A 308 -3.24 -30.32 -10.27
C ASP A 308 -3.86 -30.21 -8.85
N ALA A 309 -5.11 -29.70 -8.80
CA ALA A 309 -5.82 -29.33 -7.58
C ALA A 309 -6.48 -30.53 -6.88
N GLN A 310 -6.33 -30.62 -5.56
CA GLN A 310 -6.86 -31.70 -4.72
C GLN A 310 -7.59 -31.12 -3.51
N ASP A 311 -8.84 -31.53 -3.31
CA ASP A 311 -9.68 -31.08 -2.19
C ASP A 311 -9.82 -29.54 -2.10
N CYS A 312 -9.72 -28.85 -3.24
CA CYS A 312 -9.80 -27.39 -3.30
C CYS A 312 -11.24 -26.89 -3.45
N LYS A 313 -11.47 -25.66 -3.01
CA LYS A 313 -12.76 -24.97 -3.11
C LYS A 313 -12.59 -23.63 -3.83
N ILE A 314 -13.35 -23.42 -4.89
CA ILE A 314 -13.46 -22.15 -5.61
C ILE A 314 -14.89 -21.65 -5.45
N LEU A 315 -15.11 -20.65 -4.59
CA LEU A 315 -16.45 -20.28 -4.12
C LEU A 315 -16.78 -18.80 -4.34
N ASN A 316 -17.93 -18.49 -4.91
CA ASN A 316 -18.50 -17.13 -4.90
C ASN A 316 -17.58 -16.02 -5.47
N ASN A 317 -16.66 -16.36 -6.38
CA ASN A 317 -15.79 -15.38 -7.04
C ASN A 317 -16.52 -14.74 -8.23
N VAL A 318 -16.21 -13.48 -8.53
CA VAL A 318 -16.62 -12.82 -9.77
C VAL A 318 -15.41 -12.57 -10.64
N ALA A 319 -15.30 -13.31 -11.75
CA ALA A 319 -14.30 -13.11 -12.78
C ALA A 319 -14.96 -12.44 -13.98
N TYR A 320 -14.70 -11.14 -14.13
CA TYR A 320 -15.28 -10.27 -15.14
C TYR A 320 -14.20 -9.67 -16.06
N THR A 321 -14.63 -9.20 -17.22
CA THR A 321 -13.80 -8.42 -18.13
C THR A 321 -14.64 -7.31 -18.73
N GLN A 322 -14.12 -6.08 -18.73
CA GLN A 322 -14.77 -4.96 -19.41
C GLN A 322 -14.48 -4.94 -20.93
N TRP A 323 -13.56 -5.78 -21.39
CA TRP A 323 -13.16 -5.83 -22.80
C TRP A 323 -14.01 -6.84 -23.58
N THR A 324 -14.46 -6.44 -24.77
CA THR A 324 -15.46 -7.20 -25.53
C THR A 324 -14.88 -8.39 -26.31
N GLU A 325 -13.55 -8.43 -26.47
CA GLU A 325 -12.85 -9.50 -27.19
C GLU A 325 -12.99 -10.85 -26.47
N GLU A 326 -13.45 -11.88 -27.19
CA GLU A 326 -13.75 -13.19 -26.61
C GLU A 326 -12.52 -13.86 -25.97
N LYS A 327 -11.32 -13.65 -26.52
CA LYS A 327 -10.07 -14.19 -25.98
C LYS A 327 -9.70 -13.63 -24.60
N LEU A 328 -10.29 -12.50 -24.19
CA LEU A 328 -10.02 -11.86 -22.90
C LEU A 328 -11.03 -12.28 -21.82
N ARG A 329 -12.03 -13.10 -22.17
CA ARG A 329 -13.09 -13.54 -21.27
C ARG A 329 -12.53 -14.54 -20.24
N PRO A 330 -12.54 -14.21 -18.94
CA PRO A 330 -11.97 -15.08 -17.92
C PRO A 330 -12.84 -16.32 -17.67
N TRP A 331 -12.14 -17.42 -17.40
CA TRP A 331 -12.70 -18.68 -16.94
C TRP A 331 -12.36 -18.96 -15.48
N VAL A 332 -13.07 -19.95 -14.92
CA VAL A 332 -12.61 -20.74 -13.78
C VAL A 332 -12.13 -22.09 -14.31
N GLN A 333 -10.91 -22.50 -13.95
CA GLN A 333 -10.30 -23.73 -14.47
C GLN A 333 -9.68 -24.60 -13.38
N LEU A 334 -9.92 -25.90 -13.51
CA LEU A 334 -9.14 -26.96 -12.87
C LEU A 334 -8.18 -27.54 -13.92
N GLY A 335 -6.96 -27.03 -13.95
CA GLY A 335 -5.94 -27.35 -14.95
C GLY A 335 -5.08 -28.55 -14.56
N SER A 336 -4.17 -28.96 -15.45
CA SER A 336 -3.20 -30.00 -15.13
C SER A 336 -1.86 -29.76 -15.82
N LYS A 337 -0.77 -30.08 -15.10
CA LYS A 337 0.57 -30.33 -15.67
C LYS A 337 1.01 -31.78 -15.43
N GLY A 338 0.10 -32.65 -14.99
CA GLY A 338 0.38 -34.05 -14.68
C GLY A 338 1.29 -34.21 -13.45
N LYS A 339 1.21 -33.29 -12.48
CA LYS A 339 2.03 -33.34 -11.25
C LYS A 339 1.34 -33.96 -10.06
N GLY A 340 0.02 -34.16 -10.13
CA GLY A 340 -0.77 -34.85 -9.12
C GLY A 340 -2.12 -35.30 -9.67
N GLU A 341 -2.85 -36.07 -8.88
CA GLU A 341 -4.27 -36.32 -9.17
C GLU A 341 -5.08 -35.03 -9.05
N ILE A 342 -6.23 -35.01 -9.73
CA ILE A 342 -7.16 -33.88 -9.71
C ILE A 342 -8.50 -34.44 -9.24
N THR A 343 -8.83 -34.19 -7.99
CA THR A 343 -9.98 -34.82 -7.34
C THR A 343 -10.46 -34.05 -6.11
N GLY A 344 -11.70 -34.31 -5.69
CA GLY A 344 -12.27 -33.76 -4.46
C GLY A 344 -12.60 -32.26 -4.53
N ASN A 345 -12.56 -31.65 -5.72
CA ASN A 345 -12.72 -30.20 -5.83
C ASN A 345 -14.19 -29.77 -5.85
N GLN A 346 -14.44 -28.55 -5.35
CA GLN A 346 -15.75 -27.89 -5.38
C GLN A 346 -15.63 -26.53 -6.08
N VAL A 347 -16.53 -26.24 -7.00
CA VAL A 347 -16.58 -24.99 -7.77
C VAL A 347 -18.00 -24.47 -7.73
N ASN A 348 -18.35 -23.64 -6.74
CA ASN A 348 -19.75 -23.28 -6.47
C ASN A 348 -19.99 -21.77 -6.42
N GLY A 349 -21.13 -21.31 -6.95
CA GLY A 349 -21.58 -19.92 -6.80
C GLY A 349 -20.74 -18.86 -7.54
N ASN A 350 -19.86 -19.28 -8.46
CA ASN A 350 -18.96 -18.35 -9.14
C ASN A 350 -19.62 -17.72 -10.38
N TYR A 351 -19.19 -16.50 -10.70
CA TYR A 351 -19.49 -15.83 -11.96
C TYR A 351 -18.25 -15.80 -12.86
N ALA A 352 -18.27 -16.53 -13.97
CA ALA A 352 -17.21 -16.52 -14.99
C ALA A 352 -17.79 -16.79 -16.39
N TYR A 353 -17.08 -16.41 -17.45
CA TYR A 353 -17.61 -16.58 -18.81
C TYR A 353 -17.62 -18.04 -19.26
N SER A 354 -16.73 -18.86 -18.70
CA SER A 354 -16.67 -20.30 -18.91
C SER A 354 -16.02 -21.02 -17.72
N PHE A 355 -16.23 -22.34 -17.68
CA PHE A 355 -15.75 -23.24 -16.63
C PHE A 355 -15.05 -24.43 -17.28
N ASP A 356 -13.71 -24.50 -17.18
CA ASP A 356 -12.92 -25.62 -17.70
C ASP A 356 -12.55 -26.58 -16.56
N LEU A 357 -13.47 -27.50 -16.25
CA LEU A 357 -13.39 -28.39 -15.09
C LEU A 357 -13.11 -29.86 -15.46
N LYS A 358 -12.90 -30.15 -16.75
CA LYS A 358 -12.86 -31.52 -17.31
C LYS A 358 -11.80 -32.45 -16.73
N ASN A 359 -10.76 -31.88 -16.11
CA ASN A 359 -9.67 -32.67 -15.52
C ASN A 359 -10.07 -33.34 -14.20
N ASP A 360 -11.05 -32.78 -13.47
CA ASP A 360 -11.64 -33.44 -12.31
C ASP A 360 -12.97 -34.08 -12.71
N LYS A 361 -12.99 -35.42 -12.82
CA LYS A 361 -14.21 -36.16 -13.19
C LYS A 361 -15.26 -36.21 -12.07
N GLY A 362 -14.87 -35.90 -10.83
CA GLY A 362 -15.72 -35.93 -9.65
C GLY A 362 -16.05 -34.56 -9.07
N VAL A 363 -15.71 -33.48 -9.79
CA VAL A 363 -15.96 -32.10 -9.32
C VAL A 363 -17.44 -31.87 -9.01
N ILE A 364 -17.69 -31.25 -7.86
CA ILE A 364 -19.01 -30.72 -7.53
C ILE A 364 -19.03 -29.28 -8.04
N ALA A 365 -19.90 -28.99 -9.02
CA ALA A 365 -20.00 -27.67 -9.62
C ALA A 365 -21.46 -27.21 -9.71
N GLU A 366 -21.85 -26.33 -8.79
CA GLU A 366 -23.24 -25.91 -8.58
C GLU A 366 -23.36 -24.37 -8.58
N ASP A 367 -24.52 -23.85 -8.95
CA ASP A 367 -24.87 -22.41 -8.87
C ASP A 367 -23.89 -21.43 -9.56
N ASN A 368 -23.11 -21.91 -10.53
CA ASN A 368 -22.23 -21.08 -11.32
C ASN A 368 -22.98 -20.39 -12.47
N ALA A 369 -22.63 -19.15 -12.77
CA ALA A 369 -23.29 -18.35 -13.80
C ALA A 369 -22.31 -17.48 -14.60
N LYS A 370 -22.80 -16.85 -15.67
CA LYS A 370 -22.03 -15.85 -16.41
C LYS A 370 -22.05 -14.51 -15.65
N PRO A 371 -20.93 -13.76 -15.62
CA PRO A 371 -20.92 -12.45 -15.01
C PRO A 371 -21.69 -11.46 -15.89
N THR A 372 -22.27 -10.45 -15.24
CA THR A 372 -22.75 -9.23 -15.88
C THR A 372 -22.00 -8.05 -15.29
N GLU A 373 -22.00 -6.92 -16.01
CA GLU A 373 -21.44 -5.68 -15.49
C GLU A 373 -22.11 -5.27 -14.17
N ASP A 374 -23.44 -5.38 -14.06
CA ASP A 374 -24.18 -5.08 -12.82
C ASP A 374 -23.70 -5.93 -11.63
N ILE A 375 -23.51 -7.23 -11.84
CA ILE A 375 -23.02 -8.14 -10.80
C ILE A 375 -21.60 -7.75 -10.38
N TYR A 376 -20.72 -7.50 -11.35
CA TYR A 376 -19.35 -7.08 -11.08
C TYR A 376 -19.31 -5.74 -10.32
N THR A 377 -20.01 -4.72 -10.81
CA THR A 377 -20.05 -3.39 -10.21
C THR A 377 -20.59 -3.44 -8.78
N LYS A 378 -21.68 -4.17 -8.56
CA LYS A 378 -22.25 -4.37 -7.22
C LYS A 378 -21.25 -5.06 -6.29
N ARG A 379 -20.67 -6.20 -6.71
CA ARG A 379 -19.74 -6.97 -5.87
C ARG A 379 -18.44 -6.22 -5.61
N LYS A 380 -17.95 -5.43 -6.57
CA LYS A 380 -16.82 -4.52 -6.39
C LYS A 380 -17.11 -3.47 -5.33
N ALA A 381 -18.28 -2.82 -5.39
CA ALA A 381 -18.67 -1.79 -4.42
C ALA A 381 -18.81 -2.38 -3.01
N GLU A 382 -19.52 -3.50 -2.85
CA GLU A 382 -19.68 -4.20 -1.57
C GLU A 382 -18.32 -4.62 -0.97
N LEU A 383 -17.43 -5.18 -1.79
CA LEU A 383 -16.11 -5.59 -1.33
C LEU A 383 -15.24 -4.39 -0.98
N LEU A 384 -15.26 -3.33 -1.79
CA LEU A 384 -14.50 -2.12 -1.49
C LEU A 384 -14.98 -1.48 -0.18
N GLU A 385 -16.29 -1.37 0.03
CA GLU A 385 -16.87 -0.86 1.28
C GLU A 385 -16.39 -1.68 2.48
N LEU A 386 -16.40 -3.02 2.38
CA LEU A 386 -15.87 -3.91 3.43
C LEU A 386 -14.38 -3.65 3.73
N ILE A 387 -13.56 -3.50 2.68
CA ILE A 387 -12.12 -3.22 2.84
C ILE A 387 -11.92 -1.82 3.46
N GLU A 388 -12.66 -0.81 3.01
CA GLU A 388 -12.58 0.56 3.51
C GLU A 388 -13.09 0.71 4.94
N GLU A 389 -14.11 -0.05 5.35
CA GLU A 389 -14.56 -0.11 6.74
C GLU A 389 -13.47 -0.69 7.65
N LYS A 390 -12.78 -1.74 7.20
CA LYS A 390 -11.78 -2.44 8.00
C LYS A 390 -10.44 -1.69 8.09
N TYR A 391 -10.02 -1.02 7.03
CA TYR A 391 -8.66 -0.48 6.92
C TYR A 391 -8.62 1.02 6.55
N GLY A 392 -9.77 1.68 6.48
CA GLY A 392 -9.89 3.09 6.09
C GLY A 392 -9.92 3.31 4.58
N LYS A 393 -10.57 4.39 4.16
CA LYS A 393 -10.67 4.83 2.75
C LYS A 393 -9.33 5.29 2.16
N LEU A 394 -8.56 5.97 2.99
CA LEU A 394 -7.21 6.42 2.69
C LEU A 394 -6.21 5.56 3.47
N HIS A 395 -5.13 5.17 2.82
CA HIS A 395 -4.03 4.51 3.49
C HIS A 395 -3.30 5.51 4.41
N PRO A 396 -3.01 5.18 5.68
CA PRO A 396 -2.51 6.13 6.68
C PRO A 396 -1.16 6.78 6.32
N SER A 397 -0.17 6.01 5.82
CA SER A 397 1.13 6.59 5.47
C SER A 397 1.22 7.15 4.05
N ALA A 398 0.66 6.45 3.05
CA ALA A 398 0.64 6.92 1.66
C ALA A 398 -0.32 8.10 1.42
N GLY A 399 -1.43 8.19 2.17
CA GLY A 399 -2.49 9.17 1.93
C GLY A 399 -3.33 8.91 0.68
N PHE A 400 -3.16 7.75 0.04
CA PHE A 400 -3.88 7.39 -1.19
C PHE A 400 -5.11 6.54 -0.93
N LYS A 401 -6.08 6.65 -1.83
CA LYS A 401 -7.25 5.77 -1.87
C LYS A 401 -6.85 4.35 -2.25
N ARG A 402 -7.69 3.39 -1.87
CA ARG A 402 -7.51 1.98 -2.25
C ARG A 402 -7.69 1.74 -3.75
N VAL A 403 -8.65 2.44 -4.36
CA VAL A 403 -8.92 2.47 -5.80
C VAL A 403 -8.99 3.91 -6.30
N GLY A 404 -8.75 4.11 -7.59
CA GLY A 404 -8.66 5.42 -8.23
C GLY A 404 -7.23 5.98 -8.26
N LEU A 405 -7.09 7.12 -8.92
CA LEU A 405 -5.79 7.71 -9.26
C LEU A 405 -4.94 8.05 -8.02
N GLU A 406 -3.71 7.55 -8.01
CA GLU A 406 -2.64 7.92 -7.09
C GLU A 406 -1.97 9.22 -7.51
N LYS A 407 -2.76 10.28 -7.53
CA LYS A 407 -2.18 11.60 -7.51
C LYS A 407 -1.93 11.91 -6.03
N PRO A 408 -0.67 12.18 -5.59
CA PRO A 408 -0.52 13.08 -4.45
C PRO A 408 -1.25 14.34 -4.87
N ARG A 409 -2.51 14.44 -4.43
CA ARG A 409 -3.41 15.49 -4.89
C ARG A 409 -2.82 16.85 -4.60
N TRP A 410 -1.94 16.94 -3.62
CA TRP A 410 -1.30 18.17 -3.22
C TRP A 410 0.21 17.99 -3.33
N VAL A 411 0.83 18.61 -4.34
CA VAL A 411 2.29 18.76 -4.34
C VAL A 411 2.65 19.74 -3.23
N ARG A 412 3.59 19.38 -2.36
CA ARG A 412 3.93 20.25 -1.22
C ARG A 412 4.63 21.52 -1.72
N GLY A 413 4.00 22.67 -1.52
CA GLY A 413 4.61 23.97 -1.76
C GLY A 413 5.46 24.42 -0.57
N THR A 414 6.64 24.95 -0.83
CA THR A 414 7.57 25.51 0.16
C THR A 414 7.81 26.99 -0.13
N VAL A 415 7.93 27.80 0.92
CA VAL A 415 8.27 29.21 0.77
C VAL A 415 9.75 29.34 0.44
N VAL A 416 10.06 29.86 -0.75
CA VAL A 416 11.42 30.16 -1.22
C VAL A 416 11.40 31.59 -1.78
N ASP A 417 12.34 32.43 -1.33
CA ASP A 417 12.50 33.82 -1.79
C ASP A 417 11.20 34.65 -1.82
N GLY A 418 10.32 34.45 -0.83
CA GLY A 418 9.05 35.20 -0.71
C GLY A 418 7.95 34.72 -1.66
N ALA A 419 8.04 33.49 -2.17
CA ALA A 419 7.08 32.87 -3.05
C ALA A 419 6.89 31.38 -2.70
N ILE A 420 5.81 30.76 -3.17
CA ILE A 420 5.63 29.31 -3.07
C ILE A 420 6.23 28.69 -4.34
N ASP A 421 7.32 27.94 -4.18
CA ASP A 421 8.13 27.38 -5.26
C ASP A 421 7.32 26.68 -6.36
N VAL A 422 6.43 25.76 -5.97
CA VAL A 422 5.57 25.02 -6.89
C VAL A 422 4.63 25.97 -7.62
N VAL A 423 4.02 26.95 -6.93
CA VAL A 423 3.11 27.90 -7.59
C VAL A 423 3.87 28.67 -8.67
N GLU A 424 5.05 29.20 -8.37
CA GLU A 424 5.86 29.96 -9.33
C GLU A 424 6.26 29.14 -10.56
N GLN A 425 6.54 27.84 -10.38
CA GLN A 425 6.88 26.94 -11.49
C GLN A 425 5.73 26.81 -12.51
N TYR A 426 4.49 26.91 -12.04
CA TYR A 426 3.29 26.67 -12.85
C TYR A 426 2.54 27.94 -13.26
N LEU A 427 2.97 29.12 -12.79
CA LEU A 427 2.45 30.38 -13.30
C LEU A 427 2.65 30.48 -14.82
N ASN A 428 1.65 31.05 -15.49
CA ASN A 428 1.56 31.21 -16.95
C ASN A 428 1.53 29.89 -17.73
N GLN A 429 1.20 28.77 -17.08
CA GLN A 429 0.73 27.57 -17.76
C GLN A 429 -0.80 27.62 -17.74
N ASP A 430 -1.47 27.37 -18.87
CA ASP A 430 -2.93 27.53 -19.07
C ASP A 430 -3.79 26.58 -18.21
N LYS A 431 -3.66 26.69 -16.89
CA LYS A 431 -4.30 25.87 -15.86
C LYS A 431 -4.53 26.69 -14.60
N LEU A 432 -5.67 26.46 -13.95
CA LEU A 432 -5.90 26.96 -12.61
C LEU A 432 -4.89 26.33 -11.63
N ILE A 433 -4.52 27.10 -10.62
CA ILE A 433 -3.70 26.64 -9.50
C ILE A 433 -4.59 26.60 -8.26
N VAL A 434 -4.76 25.42 -7.67
CA VAL A 434 -5.56 25.21 -6.46
C VAL A 434 -4.64 24.94 -5.29
N LEU A 435 -4.68 25.81 -4.28
CA LEU A 435 -3.98 25.64 -3.02
C LEU A 435 -4.91 25.01 -1.98
N TYR A 436 -4.46 23.93 -1.35
CA TYR A 436 -5.03 23.44 -0.10
C TYR A 436 -4.17 23.92 1.06
N VAL A 437 -4.74 24.80 1.87
CA VAL A 437 -4.11 25.35 3.06
C VAL A 437 -4.53 24.52 4.27
N PHE A 438 -3.55 23.94 4.97
CA PHE A 438 -3.75 23.10 6.15
C PHE A 438 -2.80 23.50 7.28
N THR A 439 -2.96 22.95 8.49
CA THR A 439 -1.97 23.15 9.59
C THR A 439 -1.22 21.86 9.85
N ILE A 440 0.04 22.00 10.26
CA ILE A 440 0.87 20.92 10.81
C ILE A 440 1.32 21.24 12.24
N ASP A 441 0.78 22.28 12.86
CA ASP A 441 1.11 22.63 14.23
C ASP A 441 0.40 21.66 15.19
N ASP A 442 1.17 20.77 15.80
CA ASP A 442 0.68 19.79 16.77
C ASP A 442 0.03 20.41 18.02
N ASN A 443 0.26 21.71 18.26
CA ASN A 443 -0.43 22.45 19.30
C ASN A 443 -1.90 22.76 18.94
N GLU A 444 -2.27 22.69 17.66
CA GLU A 444 -3.60 22.97 17.11
C GLU A 444 -4.39 21.69 16.76
N ARG A 445 -4.45 20.72 17.68
CA ARG A 445 -5.08 19.41 17.45
C ARG A 445 -6.49 19.44 16.84
N ARG A 446 -7.29 20.47 17.14
CA ARG A 446 -8.64 20.63 16.58
C ARG A 446 -8.60 20.99 15.09
N ASP A 447 -7.64 21.80 14.69
CA ASP A 447 -7.49 22.26 13.31
C ASP A 447 -6.86 21.16 12.45
N ILE A 448 -5.95 20.35 13.01
CA ILE A 448 -5.48 19.10 12.38
C ILE A 448 -6.65 18.16 12.09
N ALA A 449 -7.50 17.89 13.08
CA ALA A 449 -8.67 17.02 12.89
C ALA A 449 -9.63 17.60 11.83
N ALA A 450 -9.88 18.91 11.86
CA ALA A 450 -10.72 19.57 10.87
C ALA A 450 -10.14 19.50 9.45
N CYS A 451 -8.81 19.56 9.30
CA CYS A 451 -8.12 19.35 8.01
C CYS A 451 -8.31 17.92 7.49
N GLN A 452 -8.14 16.92 8.37
CA GLN A 452 -8.34 15.50 8.03
C GLN A 452 -9.78 15.21 7.61
N ASP A 453 -10.75 15.71 8.37
CA ASP A 453 -12.18 15.56 8.05
C ASP A 453 -12.50 16.19 6.68
N PHE A 454 -12.00 17.40 6.43
CA PHE A 454 -12.21 18.10 5.17
C PHE A 454 -11.60 17.35 3.97
N GLU A 455 -10.40 16.80 4.16
CA GLU A 455 -9.73 16.01 3.12
C GLU A 455 -10.48 14.69 2.84
N CYS A 456 -11.06 14.07 3.88
CA CYS A 456 -11.87 12.85 3.76
C CYS A 456 -13.27 13.09 3.18
N GLU A 457 -13.93 14.21 3.51
CA GLU A 457 -15.32 14.46 3.14
C GLU A 457 -15.49 15.21 1.83
N ILE A 458 -14.64 16.22 1.59
CA ILE A 458 -14.81 17.15 0.46
C ILE A 458 -13.76 16.87 -0.60
N LEU A 459 -12.49 16.82 -0.21
CA LEU A 459 -11.43 16.61 -1.19
C LEU A 459 -11.48 15.18 -1.72
N SER A 460 -11.83 14.18 -0.92
CA SER A 460 -11.94 12.81 -1.43
C SER A 460 -13.19 12.55 -2.30
N ASP A 461 -14.06 13.52 -2.53
CA ASP A 461 -15.18 13.38 -3.48
C ASP A 461 -14.68 13.08 -4.91
N GLU A 462 -15.41 12.23 -5.64
CA GLU A 462 -15.00 11.73 -6.96
C GLU A 462 -15.02 12.84 -8.02
N GLU A 463 -16.06 13.68 -8.02
CA GLU A 463 -16.25 14.74 -9.01
C GLU A 463 -15.31 15.92 -8.71
N VAL A 464 -15.13 16.27 -7.44
CA VAL A 464 -14.05 17.19 -7.02
C VAL A 464 -12.69 16.69 -7.50
N GLY A 465 -12.43 15.38 -7.35
CA GLY A 465 -11.20 14.76 -7.83
C GLY A 465 -10.96 14.95 -9.33
N LYS A 466 -11.98 14.70 -10.15
CA LYS A 466 -11.88 14.88 -11.62
C LYS A 466 -11.55 16.31 -12.02
N LEU A 467 -12.13 17.31 -11.37
CA LEU A 467 -11.85 18.72 -11.65
C LEU A 467 -10.46 19.14 -11.17
N LEU A 468 -10.06 18.70 -9.97
CA LEU A 468 -8.73 19.01 -9.44
C LEU A 468 -7.61 18.38 -10.28
N ASP A 469 -7.88 17.25 -10.92
CA ASP A 469 -6.95 16.57 -11.83
C ASP A 469 -6.61 17.37 -13.09
N GLU A 470 -7.45 18.34 -13.46
CA GLU A 470 -7.22 19.28 -14.56
C GLU A 470 -6.41 20.52 -14.12
N CYS A 471 -6.33 20.75 -12.81
CA CYS A 471 -5.64 21.88 -12.18
C CYS A 471 -4.19 21.54 -11.80
N VAL A 472 -3.42 22.57 -11.44
CA VAL A 472 -2.19 22.41 -10.66
C VAL A 472 -2.56 22.48 -9.19
N THR A 473 -2.29 21.43 -8.43
CA THR A 473 -2.78 21.31 -7.06
C THR A 473 -1.63 21.29 -6.05
N VAL A 474 -1.62 22.26 -5.15
CA VAL A 474 -0.51 22.53 -4.23
C VAL A 474 -0.98 22.49 -2.78
N GLY A 475 -0.32 21.72 -1.94
CA GLY A 475 -0.57 21.69 -0.49
C GLY A 475 0.35 22.65 0.23
N VAL A 476 -0.20 23.52 1.07
CA VAL A 476 0.54 24.58 1.78
C VAL A 476 0.19 24.49 3.26
N ALA A 477 1.19 24.42 4.16
CA ALA A 477 0.87 24.51 5.58
C ALA A 477 0.90 25.96 6.00
N LEU A 478 -0.16 26.38 6.67
CA LEU A 478 -0.16 27.56 7.48
C LEU A 478 0.58 27.24 8.78
N ASP A 479 1.72 27.89 8.98
CA ASP A 479 2.45 27.92 10.25
C ASP A 479 2.74 29.38 10.64
N ASP A 480 3.23 29.57 11.86
CA ASP A 480 3.54 30.89 12.41
C ASP A 480 4.67 31.62 11.66
N ASP A 481 5.55 30.85 11.01
CA ASP A 481 6.71 31.37 10.27
C ASP A 481 6.35 31.82 8.85
N MET A 482 5.14 31.53 8.36
CA MET A 482 4.72 31.94 7.02
C MET A 482 4.70 33.48 6.87
N PRO A 483 5.53 34.04 5.97
CA PRO A 483 5.63 35.48 5.80
C PRO A 483 4.29 36.11 5.42
N ARG A 484 3.97 37.28 6.00
CA ARG A 484 2.70 37.98 5.77
C ARG A 484 2.51 38.40 4.32
N ASP A 485 3.59 38.76 3.65
CA ASP A 485 3.63 39.10 2.23
C ASP A 485 3.34 37.88 1.34
N VAL A 486 3.87 36.70 1.69
CA VAL A 486 3.52 35.43 1.01
C VAL A 486 2.04 35.12 1.18
N ARG A 487 1.51 35.20 2.42
CA ARG A 487 0.08 34.99 2.66
C ARG A 487 -0.79 35.93 1.85
N LYS A 488 -0.42 37.22 1.81
CA LYS A 488 -1.14 38.22 1.03
C LYS A 488 -1.06 37.95 -0.47
N ARG A 489 0.10 37.52 -0.98
CA ARG A 489 0.33 37.23 -2.41
C ARG A 489 -0.59 36.14 -2.92
N TYR A 490 -0.78 35.07 -2.14
CA TYR A 490 -1.58 33.90 -2.53
C TYR A 490 -2.93 33.83 -1.81
N ALA A 491 -3.43 34.96 -1.29
CA ALA A 491 -4.72 35.05 -0.59
C ALA A 491 -4.93 34.01 0.53
N ILE A 492 -3.85 33.60 1.20
CA ILE A 492 -3.90 32.62 2.29
C ILE A 492 -4.44 33.28 3.56
N GLY A 493 -5.54 32.75 4.07
CA GLY A 493 -6.18 33.19 5.30
C GLY A 493 -5.45 32.77 6.57
N SER A 494 -6.11 33.01 7.70
CA SER A 494 -5.63 32.64 9.05
C SER A 494 -6.33 31.41 9.62
N LYS A 495 -7.21 30.77 8.84
CA LYS A 495 -7.98 29.62 9.27
C LYS A 495 -7.75 28.47 8.31
N VAL A 496 -7.64 27.28 8.86
CA VAL A 496 -7.55 26.04 8.08
C VAL A 496 -8.67 25.08 8.51
N PRO A 497 -9.05 24.12 7.66
CA PRO A 497 -8.66 24.00 6.25
C PRO A 497 -9.28 25.10 5.39
N GLU A 498 -8.55 25.53 4.35
CA GLU A 498 -9.00 26.50 3.35
C GLU A 498 -8.55 26.06 1.95
N ILE A 499 -9.32 26.44 0.93
CA ILE A 499 -8.95 26.30 -0.48
C ILE A 499 -8.76 27.69 -1.08
N VAL A 500 -7.71 27.87 -1.86
CA VAL A 500 -7.51 29.04 -2.70
C VAL A 500 -7.41 28.58 -4.15
N ILE A 501 -8.13 29.22 -5.06
CA ILE A 501 -8.09 29.01 -6.50
C ILE A 501 -7.46 30.26 -7.11
N LEU A 502 -6.37 30.08 -7.83
CA LEU A 502 -5.65 31.11 -8.55
C LEU A 502 -5.76 30.87 -10.06
N ASN A 503 -5.82 31.96 -10.81
CA ASN A 503 -5.66 31.96 -12.26
C ASN A 503 -4.19 31.68 -12.65
N PRO A 504 -3.91 31.32 -13.92
CA PRO A 504 -2.54 31.14 -14.40
C PRO A 504 -1.60 32.33 -14.15
N ASP A 505 -2.13 33.55 -14.11
CA ASP A 505 -1.36 34.77 -13.84
C ASP A 505 -1.08 35.01 -12.34
N GLY A 506 -1.56 34.11 -11.48
CA GLY A 506 -1.41 34.18 -10.02
C GLY A 506 -2.44 35.06 -9.31
N SER A 507 -3.40 35.64 -10.04
CA SER A 507 -4.51 36.37 -9.43
C SER A 507 -5.51 35.43 -8.75
N GLU A 508 -6.09 35.87 -7.64
CA GLU A 508 -7.11 35.10 -6.92
C GLU A 508 -8.42 35.03 -7.73
N ALA A 509 -8.87 33.82 -8.01
CA ALA A 509 -10.23 33.56 -8.52
C ALA A 509 -11.21 33.37 -7.35
N TRP A 510 -10.80 32.62 -6.32
CA TRP A 510 -11.62 32.39 -5.13
C TRP A 510 -10.77 31.90 -3.94
N SER A 511 -11.16 32.26 -2.71
CA SER A 511 -10.60 31.68 -1.49
C SER A 511 -11.68 31.39 -0.44
N GLY A 512 -11.48 30.34 0.35
CA GLY A 512 -12.27 30.04 1.54
C GLY A 512 -12.43 28.55 1.82
N LYS A 513 -13.16 28.23 2.90
CA LYS A 513 -13.58 26.86 3.23
C LYS A 513 -14.95 26.58 2.58
N PRO A 514 -15.05 25.69 1.58
CA PRO A 514 -16.34 25.35 0.99
C PRO A 514 -17.20 24.59 1.99
N SER A 515 -18.53 24.75 1.90
CA SER A 515 -19.48 24.11 2.83
C SER A 515 -19.81 22.66 2.47
N SER A 516 -19.44 22.19 1.28
CA SER A 516 -19.65 20.82 0.77
C SER A 516 -18.83 20.58 -0.50
N ALA A 517 -18.70 19.32 -0.93
CA ALA A 517 -18.11 18.96 -2.22
C ALA A 517 -18.80 19.66 -3.40
N LYS A 518 -20.14 19.67 -3.42
CA LYS A 518 -20.92 20.38 -4.44
C LYS A 518 -20.62 21.88 -4.50
N ALA A 519 -20.38 22.51 -3.35
CA ALA A 519 -20.01 23.91 -3.32
C ALA A 519 -18.61 24.14 -3.92
N LEU A 520 -17.66 23.24 -3.67
CA LEU A 520 -16.32 23.31 -4.24
C LEU A 520 -16.32 23.04 -5.76
N ILE A 521 -17.06 22.02 -6.22
CA ILE A 521 -17.25 21.71 -7.65
C ILE A 521 -17.65 22.97 -8.40
N LYS A 522 -18.72 23.63 -7.93
CA LYS A 522 -19.19 24.88 -8.54
C LYS A 522 -18.10 25.96 -8.58
N LYS A 523 -17.26 26.08 -7.55
CA LYS A 523 -16.16 27.07 -7.54
C LYS A 523 -15.06 26.76 -8.55
N LEU A 524 -14.76 25.48 -8.75
CA LEU A 524 -13.80 25.05 -9.76
C LEU A 524 -14.36 25.27 -11.17
N GLU A 525 -15.62 24.93 -11.39
CA GLU A 525 -16.32 25.16 -12.67
C GLU A 525 -16.42 26.65 -13.01
N ASP A 526 -16.92 27.47 -12.09
CA ASP A 526 -17.03 28.93 -12.26
C ASP A 526 -15.65 29.53 -12.66
N ALA A 527 -14.57 29.11 -11.99
CA ALA A 527 -13.21 29.58 -12.27
C ALA A 527 -12.66 29.07 -13.63
N ALA A 528 -13.00 27.84 -14.03
CA ALA A 528 -12.57 27.28 -15.30
C ALA A 528 -13.31 27.92 -16.49
N GLU A 529 -14.61 28.23 -16.33
CA GLU A 529 -15.38 28.99 -17.30
C GLU A 529 -14.81 30.40 -17.51
N ASP A 530 -14.49 31.11 -16.42
CA ASP A 530 -13.87 32.45 -16.46
C ASP A 530 -12.50 32.44 -17.15
N LEU A 531 -11.77 31.31 -17.07
CA LEU A 531 -10.50 31.14 -17.77
C LEU A 531 -10.71 30.97 -19.28
N ASN A 532 -11.66 30.15 -19.69
CA ASN A 532 -11.96 29.87 -21.10
C ASN A 532 -12.69 31.02 -21.81
N GLY A 533 -13.45 31.83 -21.08
CA GLY A 533 -14.20 32.98 -21.62
C GLY A 533 -13.37 34.24 -21.89
N LYS A 534 -12.05 34.22 -21.62
CA LYS A 534 -11.14 35.35 -21.88
C LYS A 534 -10.48 35.33 -23.27
N ASP A 535 -10.70 34.26 -24.05
CA ASP A 535 -10.14 34.09 -25.40
C ASP A 535 -11.12 34.45 -26.55
N ASP A 536 -12.31 34.98 -26.26
CA ASP A 536 -13.31 35.46 -27.24
C ASP A 536 -13.34 37.00 -27.42
#